data_AF-A0A2Z3RW61-F1
#
_entry.id   AF-A0A2Z3RW61-F1
#
_cell.length_a   1.000
_cell.length_b   1.000
_cell.length_c   1.000
_cell.angle_alpha   90.00
_cell.angle_beta   90.00
_cell.angle_gamma   90.00
#
_symmetry.space_group_name_H-M   'P 1'
#
loop_
_entity.id
_entity.type
_entity.pdbx_description
1 polymer ?
#
loop_
_entity_poly.entity_id
_entity_poly.type
_entity_poly.pdbx_seq_one_letter_code
_entity_poly.pdbx_strand_id
1 'polypeptide(L)'
;MSLTVSQAAQQAGISARQVRRAIEEGILSADRVGASYIIQSRQLQAFSRINHRGRNWSAETQNAALSLLSGTNVEGLDSTEKSRLKKRVATMALHALIGQIMRGRYALRRSATSTTLNNLDMAVLPELGLSAKGGNAVLIAENASSRARELRLAQDSTGDIVVVEGTQAHRKVLEACALYIFGDVREHSAAQTWLEELRGKL
;
A
#
# COMPACT_ATOMS: atom_id res chain seq x y z
N MET A 1 -8.73 17.21 -7.26
CA MET A 1 -8.50 17.53 -8.69
C MET A 1 -8.39 16.23 -9.47
N SER A 2 -9.01 16.19 -10.65
CA SER A 2 -8.95 15.07 -11.60
C SER A 2 -7.95 15.40 -12.71
N LEU A 3 -7.27 14.36 -13.21
CA LEU A 3 -6.21 14.45 -14.19
C LEU A 3 -6.46 13.44 -15.31
N THR A 4 -6.15 13.81 -16.54
CA THR A 4 -6.05 12.86 -17.65
C THR A 4 -4.74 12.07 -17.55
N VAL A 5 -4.61 11.00 -18.34
CA VAL A 5 -3.37 10.22 -18.44
C VAL A 5 -2.17 11.09 -18.83
N SER A 6 -2.33 12.06 -19.74
CA SER A 6 -1.22 12.94 -20.17
C SER A 6 -0.80 13.91 -19.07
N GLN A 7 -1.77 14.49 -18.35
CA GLN A 7 -1.49 15.36 -17.20
C GLN A 7 -0.82 14.58 -16.06
N ALA A 8 -1.31 13.37 -15.77
CA ALA A 8 -0.72 12.49 -14.78
C ALA A 8 0.72 12.09 -15.14
N ALA A 9 0.97 11.79 -16.42
CA ALA A 9 2.31 11.49 -16.94
C ALA A 9 3.27 12.66 -16.74
N GLN A 10 2.85 13.87 -17.10
CA GLN A 10 3.65 15.09 -16.89
C GLN A 10 3.94 15.33 -15.41
N GLN A 11 2.93 15.24 -14.55
CA GLN A 11 3.08 15.49 -13.12
C GLN A 11 3.93 14.43 -12.41
N ALA A 12 3.84 13.16 -12.81
CA ALA A 12 4.64 12.08 -12.24
C ALA A 12 6.02 11.91 -12.89
N GLY A 13 6.33 12.68 -13.95
CA GLY A 13 7.61 12.58 -14.67
C GLY A 13 7.82 11.23 -15.36
N ILE A 14 6.75 10.56 -15.79
CA ILE A 14 6.79 9.25 -16.46
C ILE A 14 6.02 9.29 -17.79
N SER A 15 6.21 8.27 -18.63
CA SER A 15 5.48 8.20 -19.90
C SER A 15 3.99 7.87 -19.69
N ALA A 16 3.13 8.36 -20.60
CA ALA A 16 1.71 8.00 -20.62
C ALA A 16 1.48 6.48 -20.74
N ARG A 17 2.39 5.76 -21.41
CA ARG A 17 2.36 4.29 -21.47
C ARG A 17 2.55 3.65 -20.10
N GLN A 18 3.46 4.19 -19.27
CA GLN A 18 3.67 3.70 -17.91
C GLN A 18 2.47 4.00 -17.01
N VAL A 19 1.83 5.17 -17.16
CA VAL A 19 0.59 5.49 -16.46
C VAL A 19 -0.52 4.49 -16.83
N ARG A 20 -0.77 4.26 -18.12
CA ARG A 20 -1.77 3.27 -18.57
C ARG A 20 -1.48 1.87 -18.05
N ARG A 21 -0.22 1.44 -18.16
CA ARG A 21 0.21 0.15 -17.63
C ARG A 21 -0.03 0.03 -16.12
N ALA A 22 0.23 1.09 -15.35
CA ALA A 22 -0.02 1.09 -13.91
C ALA A 22 -1.52 0.97 -13.59
N ILE A 23 -2.40 1.55 -14.42
CA ILE A 23 -3.85 1.40 -14.30
C ILE A 23 -4.28 -0.03 -14.64
N GLU A 24 -3.79 -0.57 -15.75
CA GLU A 24 -4.08 -1.94 -16.21
C GLU A 24 -3.59 -3.00 -15.20
N GLU A 25 -2.43 -2.78 -14.58
CA GLU A 25 -1.89 -3.63 -13.52
C GLU A 25 -2.58 -3.41 -12.15
N GLY A 26 -3.53 -2.48 -12.05
CA GLY A 26 -4.29 -2.18 -10.83
C GLY A 26 -3.49 -1.46 -9.74
N ILE A 27 -2.30 -0.93 -10.05
CA ILE A 27 -1.44 -0.21 -9.11
C ILE A 27 -1.93 1.23 -8.94
N LEU A 28 -2.37 1.85 -10.04
CA LEU A 28 -2.93 3.19 -10.06
C LEU A 28 -4.45 3.12 -10.28
N SER A 29 -5.22 3.50 -9.26
CA SER A 29 -6.67 3.62 -9.37
C SER A 29 -7.06 4.75 -10.32
N ALA A 30 -7.95 4.44 -11.29
CA ALA A 30 -8.48 5.41 -12.24
C ALA A 30 -9.92 5.04 -12.62
N ASP A 31 -10.72 6.06 -12.96
CA ASP A 31 -12.08 5.88 -13.46
C ASP A 31 -12.07 5.92 -14.98
N ARG A 32 -12.74 4.96 -15.61
CA ARG A 32 -12.89 4.93 -17.06
C ARG A 32 -14.08 5.78 -17.48
N VAL A 33 -13.83 6.80 -18.30
CA VAL A 33 -14.85 7.68 -18.89
C VAL A 33 -14.75 7.57 -20.41
N GLY A 34 -15.67 6.79 -20.99
CA GLY A 34 -15.62 6.41 -22.40
C GLY A 34 -14.33 5.66 -22.74
N ALA A 35 -13.55 6.21 -23.67
CA ALA A 35 -12.25 5.66 -24.09
C ALA A 35 -11.06 6.17 -23.24
N SER A 36 -11.30 7.06 -22.27
CA SER A 36 -10.25 7.73 -21.50
C SER A 36 -10.26 7.32 -20.03
N TYR A 37 -9.14 7.55 -19.34
CA TYR A 37 -9.03 7.40 -17.89
C TYR A 37 -8.93 8.76 -17.21
N ILE A 38 -9.61 8.87 -16.07
CA ILE A 38 -9.52 9.97 -15.14
C ILE A 38 -8.84 9.47 -13.87
N ILE A 39 -7.79 10.17 -13.45
CA ILE A 39 -6.98 9.84 -12.29
C ILE A 39 -7.13 10.97 -11.28
N GLN A 40 -7.38 10.65 -10.01
CA GLN A 40 -7.38 11.69 -8.99
C GLN A 40 -5.95 12.02 -8.54
N SER A 41 -5.67 13.29 -8.25
CA SER A 41 -4.33 13.73 -7.81
C SER A 41 -3.83 12.97 -6.58
N ARG A 42 -4.71 12.61 -5.64
CA ARG A 42 -4.36 11.78 -4.47
C ARG A 42 -3.88 10.38 -4.88
N GLN A 43 -4.52 9.77 -5.87
CA GLN A 43 -4.10 8.47 -6.40
C GLN A 43 -2.76 8.56 -7.11
N LEU A 44 -2.53 9.64 -7.84
CA LEU A 44 -1.25 9.89 -8.47
C LEU A 44 -0.12 10.10 -7.45
N GLN A 45 -0.40 10.79 -6.35
CA GLN A 45 0.54 10.96 -5.23
C GLN A 45 0.83 9.63 -4.52
N ALA A 46 -0.20 8.83 -4.24
CA ALA A 46 -0.03 7.49 -3.70
C ALA A 46 0.84 6.62 -4.61
N PHE A 47 0.59 6.65 -5.92
CA PHE A 47 1.39 5.96 -6.92
C PHE A 47 2.84 6.47 -6.98
N SER A 48 3.07 7.80 -6.97
CA SER A 48 4.43 8.35 -7.01
C SER A 48 5.27 7.97 -5.80
N ARG A 49 4.64 7.74 -4.64
CA ARG A 49 5.30 7.25 -3.42
C ARG A 49 5.83 5.82 -3.54
N ILE A 50 5.34 4.99 -4.46
CA ILE A 50 5.72 3.56 -4.57
C ILE A 50 6.18 3.11 -5.95
N ASN A 51 6.07 3.98 -6.94
CA ASN A 51 6.48 3.67 -8.30
C ASN A 51 7.98 3.35 -8.32
N HIS A 52 8.33 2.21 -8.91
CA HIS A 52 9.70 1.75 -8.99
C HIS A 52 9.92 0.94 -10.27
N ARG A 53 11.18 0.63 -10.57
CA ARG A 53 11.57 -0.18 -11.73
C ARG A 53 12.00 -1.58 -11.29
N GLY A 54 11.83 -2.55 -12.18
CA GLY A 54 12.34 -3.90 -12.01
C GLY A 54 11.26 -4.99 -12.13
N ARG A 55 11.68 -6.24 -11.89
CA ARG A 55 10.76 -7.38 -11.85
C ARG A 55 9.98 -7.38 -10.53
N ASN A 56 8.68 -7.64 -10.63
CA ASN A 56 7.80 -7.76 -9.49
C ASN A 56 8.07 -9.04 -8.70
N TRP A 57 7.90 -8.97 -7.38
CA TRP A 57 7.97 -10.10 -6.48
C TRP A 57 6.77 -11.03 -6.66
N SER A 58 7.01 -12.33 -6.44
CA SER A 58 5.93 -13.30 -6.28
C SER A 58 5.22 -13.07 -4.94
N ALA A 59 4.01 -13.62 -4.79
CA ALA A 59 3.28 -13.57 -3.52
C ALA A 59 4.08 -14.19 -2.37
N GLU A 60 4.83 -15.25 -2.65
CA GLU A 60 5.74 -15.92 -1.70
C GLU A 60 6.85 -14.98 -1.22
N THR A 61 7.55 -14.30 -2.15
CA THR A 61 8.61 -13.34 -1.78
C THR A 61 8.03 -12.14 -1.01
N GLN A 62 6.85 -11.67 -1.37
CA GLN A 62 6.16 -10.61 -0.62
C GLN A 62 5.83 -11.04 0.81
N ASN A 63 5.27 -12.25 0.99
CA ASN A 63 4.96 -12.78 2.32
C ASN A 63 6.24 -12.98 3.15
N ALA A 64 7.30 -13.54 2.57
CA ALA A 64 8.59 -13.69 3.22
C ALA A 64 9.19 -12.34 3.65
N ALA A 65 9.07 -11.29 2.82
CA ALA A 65 9.51 -9.94 3.17
C ALA A 65 8.68 -9.36 4.32
N LEU A 66 7.36 -9.57 4.34
CA LEU A 66 6.50 -9.19 5.45
C LEU A 66 6.89 -9.92 6.73
N SER A 67 7.23 -11.20 6.67
CA SER A 67 7.67 -11.97 7.83
C SER A 67 8.99 -11.47 8.39
N LEU A 68 9.96 -11.17 7.52
CA LEU A 68 11.22 -10.53 7.93
C LEU A 68 10.96 -9.21 8.66
N LEU A 69 10.14 -8.33 8.08
CA LEU A 69 9.81 -7.03 8.66
C LEU A 69 9.00 -7.17 9.96
N SER A 70 8.13 -8.16 10.05
CA SER A 70 7.30 -8.38 11.24
C SER A 70 8.04 -9.16 12.34
N GLY A 71 9.28 -9.60 12.09
CA GLY A 71 10.05 -10.45 13.00
C GLY A 71 9.47 -11.86 13.17
N THR A 72 8.60 -12.30 12.25
CA THR A 72 7.98 -13.64 12.27
C THR A 72 8.81 -14.62 11.45
N ASN A 73 8.48 -15.91 11.54
CA ASN A 73 9.21 -16.93 10.79
C ASN A 73 8.96 -16.79 9.28
N VAL A 74 10.02 -16.95 8.49
CA VAL A 74 9.95 -16.94 7.03
C VAL A 74 9.71 -18.37 6.57
N GLU A 75 8.59 -18.60 5.90
CA GLU A 75 8.22 -19.88 5.31
C GLU A 75 8.44 -19.86 3.79
N GLY A 76 8.63 -21.04 3.18
CA GLY A 76 8.73 -21.21 1.72
C GLY A 76 10.11 -20.91 1.11
N LEU A 77 11.05 -20.31 1.87
CA LEU A 77 12.40 -20.00 1.36
C LEU A 77 13.48 -20.82 2.05
N ASP A 78 14.50 -21.21 1.28
CA ASP A 78 15.71 -21.80 1.84
C ASP A 78 16.60 -20.76 2.55
N SER A 79 17.67 -21.23 3.21
CA SER A 79 18.58 -20.36 3.97
C SER A 79 19.31 -19.32 3.11
N THR A 80 19.64 -19.67 1.86
CA THR A 80 20.33 -18.80 0.90
C THR A 80 19.38 -17.76 0.34
N GLU A 81 18.16 -18.17 -0.04
CA GLU A 81 17.09 -17.29 -0.50
C GLU A 81 16.69 -16.31 0.59
N LYS A 82 16.51 -16.79 1.82
CA LYS A 82 16.24 -15.94 2.99
C LYS A 82 17.35 -14.91 3.22
N SER A 83 18.62 -15.32 3.15
CA SER A 83 19.76 -14.40 3.28
C SER A 83 19.79 -13.33 2.18
N ARG A 84 19.57 -13.73 0.92
CA ARG A 84 19.49 -12.81 -0.23
C ARG A 84 18.31 -11.84 -0.10
N LEU A 85 17.14 -12.34 0.30
CA LEU A 85 15.96 -11.52 0.51
C LEU A 85 16.19 -10.53 1.65
N LYS A 86 16.75 -10.98 2.78
CA LYS A 86 17.09 -10.11 3.92
C LYS A 86 18.00 -8.97 3.51
N LYS A 87 19.11 -9.27 2.82
CA LYS A 87 20.02 -8.25 2.28
C LYS A 87 19.30 -7.30 1.33
N ARG A 88 18.44 -7.82 0.45
CA ARG A 88 17.67 -7.01 -0.50
C ARG A 88 16.68 -6.09 0.20
N VAL A 89 15.95 -6.58 1.20
CA VAL A 89 15.02 -5.76 2.01
C VAL A 89 15.77 -4.65 2.73
N ALA A 90 16.95 -4.96 3.30
CA ALA A 90 17.78 -3.98 3.99
C ALA A 90 18.32 -2.86 3.08
N THR A 91 18.73 -3.18 1.84
CA THR A 91 19.40 -2.21 0.95
C THR A 91 18.50 -1.56 -0.09
N MET A 92 17.33 -2.13 -0.40
CA MET A 92 16.42 -1.58 -1.41
C MET A 92 15.85 -0.23 -0.95
N ALA A 93 15.67 0.71 -1.89
CA ALA A 93 15.01 1.97 -1.61
C ALA A 93 13.60 1.73 -1.02
N LEU A 94 13.23 2.48 0.02
CA LEU A 94 12.04 2.18 0.81
C LEU A 94 10.75 2.23 -0.03
N HIS A 95 10.60 3.23 -0.90
CA HIS A 95 9.45 3.32 -1.82
C HIS A 95 9.30 2.07 -2.70
N ALA A 96 10.43 1.52 -3.18
CA ALA A 96 10.43 0.34 -4.02
C ALA A 96 10.08 -0.92 -3.22
N LEU A 97 10.61 -1.04 -1.99
CA LEU A 97 10.26 -2.12 -1.07
C LEU A 97 8.76 -2.15 -0.78
N ILE A 98 8.19 -1.00 -0.39
CA ILE A 98 6.76 -0.88 -0.09
C ILE A 98 5.92 -1.15 -1.33
N GLY A 99 6.33 -0.61 -2.49
CA GLY A 99 5.70 -0.89 -3.77
C GLY A 99 5.70 -2.38 -4.13
N GLN A 100 6.78 -3.11 -3.85
CA GLN A 100 6.86 -4.55 -4.07
C GLN A 100 5.93 -5.32 -3.11
N ILE A 101 5.93 -4.95 -1.83
CA ILE A 101 5.10 -5.60 -0.79
C ILE A 101 3.61 -5.39 -1.07
N MET A 102 3.20 -4.15 -1.34
CA MET A 102 1.78 -3.76 -1.43
C MET A 102 1.14 -4.07 -2.78
N ARG A 103 1.94 -4.43 -3.79
CA ARG A 103 1.44 -4.70 -5.15
C ARG A 103 0.40 -5.81 -5.14
N GLY A 104 -0.80 -5.49 -5.64
CA GLY A 104 -1.93 -6.42 -5.74
C GLY A 104 -2.60 -6.77 -4.42
N ARG A 105 -2.22 -6.13 -3.30
CA ARG A 105 -2.74 -6.45 -1.96
C ARG A 105 -3.79 -5.50 -1.45
N TYR A 106 -3.95 -4.32 -2.05
CA TYR A 106 -4.88 -3.33 -1.55
C TYR A 106 -5.94 -2.94 -2.56
N ALA A 107 -7.08 -2.51 -2.05
CA ALA A 107 -8.13 -1.86 -2.81
C ALA A 107 -8.68 -0.69 -2.01
N LEU A 108 -9.00 0.41 -2.71
CA LEU A 108 -9.70 1.53 -2.11
C LEU A 108 -11.20 1.28 -2.10
N ARG A 109 -11.80 1.59 -0.95
CA ARG A 109 -13.22 1.43 -0.69
C ARG A 109 -13.79 2.65 0.00
N ARG A 110 -15.09 2.86 -0.18
CA ARG A 110 -15.87 3.86 0.54
C ARG A 110 -16.89 3.17 1.43
N SER A 111 -17.03 3.66 2.66
CA SER A 111 -18.15 3.28 3.52
C SER A 111 -19.40 4.08 3.15
N ALA A 112 -20.56 3.42 3.10
CA ALA A 112 -21.84 4.11 3.03
C ALA A 112 -22.24 4.77 4.37
N THR A 113 -21.57 4.40 5.47
CA THR A 113 -21.92 4.82 6.83
C THR A 113 -20.66 5.27 7.60
N SER A 114 -20.71 6.44 8.23
CA SER A 114 -19.58 7.00 8.99
C SER A 114 -19.17 6.14 10.18
N THR A 115 -20.09 5.37 10.77
CA THR A 115 -19.83 4.49 11.92
C THR A 115 -18.76 3.44 11.65
N THR A 116 -18.69 2.90 10.43
CA THR A 116 -17.69 1.89 10.06
C THR A 116 -16.27 2.45 10.17
N LEU A 117 -16.07 3.73 9.81
CA LEU A 117 -14.77 4.39 9.89
C LEU A 117 -14.29 4.53 11.33
N ASN A 118 -15.21 4.79 12.26
CA ASN A 118 -14.88 4.97 13.67
C ASN A 118 -14.48 3.67 14.37
N ASN A 119 -14.94 2.53 13.87
CA ASN A 119 -14.60 1.20 14.43
C ASN A 119 -13.32 0.60 13.85
N LEU A 120 -12.72 1.26 12.85
CA LEU A 120 -11.45 0.81 12.26
C LEU A 120 -10.28 1.41 13.04
N ASP A 121 -9.80 0.61 13.99
CA ASP A 121 -8.59 0.88 14.75
C ASP A 121 -7.33 0.42 14.01
N MET A 122 -6.25 1.18 14.19
CA MET A 122 -4.94 0.88 13.63
C MET A 122 -3.95 0.60 14.75
N ALA A 123 -3.47 -0.65 14.81
CA ALA A 123 -2.56 -1.11 15.85
C ALA A 123 -1.17 -0.47 15.77
N VAL A 124 -0.80 0.09 14.61
CA VAL A 124 0.50 0.73 14.38
C VAL A 124 0.58 2.15 14.93
N LEU A 125 -0.53 2.87 15.13
CA LEU A 125 -0.50 4.31 15.48
C LEU A 125 0.36 4.64 16.71
N PRO A 126 0.27 3.90 17.83
CA PRO A 126 1.13 4.18 18.99
C PRO A 126 2.62 4.02 18.70
N GLU A 127 2.99 3.04 17.86
CA GLU A 127 4.38 2.79 17.43
C GLU A 127 4.92 3.94 16.55
N LEU A 128 4.01 4.61 15.84
CA LEU A 128 4.33 5.78 15.02
C LEU A 128 4.33 7.09 15.83
N GLY A 129 4.06 7.04 17.15
CA GLY A 129 3.89 8.23 17.98
C GLY A 129 2.65 9.05 17.63
N LEU A 130 1.63 8.42 17.05
CA LEU A 130 0.38 9.07 16.62
C LEU A 130 -0.77 8.73 17.58
N SER A 131 -1.51 9.75 17.99
CA SER A 131 -2.70 9.59 18.84
C SER A 131 -4.00 9.39 18.05
N ALA A 132 -4.01 9.74 16.77
CA ALA A 132 -5.17 9.63 15.90
C ALA A 132 -4.76 9.56 14.43
N LYS A 133 -5.61 8.93 13.62
CA LYS A 133 -5.55 9.00 12.16
C LYS A 133 -6.08 10.35 11.65
N GLY A 134 -5.44 10.88 10.62
CA GLY A 134 -5.85 12.06 9.86
C GLY A 134 -6.16 11.75 8.39
N GLY A 135 -5.64 10.65 7.84
CA GLY A 135 -5.82 10.23 6.46
C GLY A 135 -6.84 9.11 6.27
N ASN A 136 -6.61 8.27 5.26
CA ASN A 136 -7.46 7.12 4.97
C ASN A 136 -7.45 6.10 6.11
N ALA A 137 -8.61 5.55 6.45
CA ALA A 137 -8.68 4.41 7.36
C ALA A 137 -8.05 3.17 6.70
N VAL A 138 -7.42 2.30 7.50
CA VAL A 138 -6.82 1.06 7.01
C VAL A 138 -7.52 -0.13 7.63
N LEU A 139 -7.85 -1.12 6.79
CA LEU A 139 -8.43 -2.39 7.22
C LEU A 139 -7.55 -3.53 6.68
N ILE A 140 -6.98 -4.32 7.60
CA ILE A 140 -6.24 -5.55 7.25
C ILE A 140 -7.17 -6.75 7.39
N ALA A 141 -7.24 -7.60 6.37
CA ALA A 141 -8.04 -8.82 6.40
C ALA A 141 -7.41 -9.93 5.58
N GLU A 142 -7.53 -11.19 6.01
CA GLU A 142 -7.00 -12.33 5.27
C GLU A 142 -7.71 -12.54 3.93
N ASN A 143 -9.01 -12.25 3.88
CA ASN A 143 -9.79 -12.18 2.66
C ASN A 143 -10.40 -10.77 2.55
N ALA A 144 -9.64 -9.87 1.93
CA ALA A 144 -10.01 -8.45 1.78
C ALA A 144 -11.37 -8.27 1.10
N SER A 145 -11.67 -9.10 0.09
CA SER A 145 -12.92 -9.00 -0.67
C SER A 145 -14.14 -9.42 0.15
N SER A 146 -14.06 -10.55 0.85
CA SER A 146 -15.15 -11.03 1.72
C SER A 146 -15.40 -10.05 2.86
N ARG A 147 -14.34 -9.61 3.54
CA ARG A 147 -14.47 -8.69 4.67
C ARG A 147 -15.04 -7.33 4.25
N ALA A 148 -14.64 -6.82 3.09
CA ALA A 148 -15.20 -5.58 2.54
C ALA A 148 -16.70 -5.72 2.21
N ARG A 149 -17.17 -6.88 1.73
CA ARG A 149 -18.59 -7.13 1.48
C ARG A 149 -19.41 -7.19 2.76
N GLU A 150 -18.91 -7.87 3.79
CA GLU A 150 -19.55 -7.94 5.11
C GLU A 150 -19.76 -6.55 5.71
N LEU A 151 -18.75 -5.68 5.58
CA LEU A 151 -18.79 -4.30 6.05
C LEU A 151 -19.47 -3.33 5.07
N ARG A 152 -20.06 -3.85 3.98
CA ARG A 152 -20.76 -3.07 2.94
C ARG A 152 -19.92 -1.94 2.36
N LEU A 153 -18.64 -2.21 2.14
CA LEU A 153 -17.68 -1.25 1.59
C LEU A 153 -17.70 -1.30 0.06
N ALA A 154 -18.20 -0.23 -0.55
CA ALA A 154 -18.27 -0.10 -2.00
C ALA A 154 -16.86 0.11 -2.58
N GLN A 155 -16.59 -0.50 -3.73
CA GLN A 155 -15.35 -0.23 -4.45
C GLN A 155 -15.38 1.18 -5.02
N ASP A 156 -14.37 1.97 -4.67
CA ASP A 156 -14.31 3.37 -5.05
C ASP A 156 -12.83 3.79 -5.15
N SER A 157 -12.43 4.23 -6.34
CA SER A 157 -11.08 4.75 -6.62
C SER A 157 -10.72 5.99 -5.79
N THR A 158 -11.73 6.60 -5.17
CA THR A 158 -11.71 7.83 -4.38
C THR A 158 -12.01 7.56 -2.90
N GLY A 159 -12.08 6.28 -2.53
CA GLY A 159 -12.45 5.80 -1.22
C GLY A 159 -11.55 6.28 -0.08
N ASP A 160 -12.14 6.39 1.09
CA ASP A 160 -11.53 6.79 2.35
C ASP A 160 -11.00 5.61 3.18
N ILE A 161 -11.21 4.38 2.71
CA ILE A 161 -10.72 3.15 3.35
C ILE A 161 -9.78 2.42 2.40
N VAL A 162 -8.58 2.11 2.88
CA VAL A 162 -7.63 1.19 2.25
C VAL A 162 -7.86 -0.19 2.85
N VAL A 163 -8.40 -1.13 2.07
CA VAL A 163 -8.51 -2.52 2.49
C VAL A 163 -7.30 -3.27 1.96
N VAL A 164 -6.53 -3.90 2.84
CA VAL A 164 -5.29 -4.61 2.51
C VAL A 164 -5.41 -6.08 2.89
N GLU A 165 -5.02 -6.96 1.97
CA GLU A 165 -4.97 -8.39 2.16
C GLU A 165 -3.73 -8.82 2.96
N GLY A 166 -3.95 -9.47 4.09
CA GLY A 166 -2.89 -9.95 4.97
C GLY A 166 -3.39 -10.50 6.30
N THR A 167 -2.48 -11.12 7.04
CA THR A 167 -2.76 -11.78 8.31
C THR A 167 -2.54 -10.82 9.50
N GLN A 168 -3.06 -11.20 10.68
CA GLN A 168 -2.80 -10.43 11.91
C GLN A 168 -1.31 -10.36 12.26
N ALA A 169 -0.53 -11.39 11.93
CA ALA A 169 0.91 -11.43 12.16
C ALA A 169 1.66 -10.30 11.44
N HIS A 170 1.15 -9.85 10.29
CA HIS A 170 1.76 -8.80 9.47
C HIS A 170 1.04 -7.45 9.60
N ARG A 171 0.04 -7.35 10.48
CA ARG A 171 -0.89 -6.21 10.55
C ARG A 171 -0.18 -4.87 10.69
N LYS A 172 0.73 -4.72 11.67
CA LYS A 172 1.44 -3.45 11.91
C LYS A 172 2.27 -3.01 10.71
N VAL A 173 2.99 -3.93 10.08
CA VAL A 173 3.79 -3.64 8.88
C VAL A 173 2.90 -3.24 7.70
N LEU A 174 1.79 -3.94 7.49
CA LEU A 174 0.84 -3.61 6.42
C LEU A 174 0.13 -2.28 6.66
N GLU A 175 -0.24 -1.97 7.90
CA GLU A 175 -0.80 -0.67 8.27
C GLU A 175 0.21 0.46 8.03
N ALA A 176 1.47 0.30 8.44
CA ALA A 176 2.53 1.28 8.14
C ALA A 176 2.74 1.45 6.63
N CYS A 177 2.78 0.37 5.87
CA CYS A 177 2.86 0.44 4.40
C CYS A 177 1.66 1.19 3.80
N ALA A 178 0.45 0.97 4.32
CA ALA A 178 -0.74 1.69 3.86
C ALA A 178 -0.69 3.18 4.20
N LEU A 179 -0.24 3.56 5.41
CA LEU A 179 -0.04 4.97 5.80
C LEU A 179 1.09 5.64 5.00
N TYR A 180 2.15 4.90 4.69
CA TYR A 180 3.18 5.39 3.79
C TYR A 180 2.59 5.76 2.43
N ILE A 181 1.68 4.94 1.88
CA ILE A 181 1.10 5.18 0.56
C ILE A 181 0.01 6.26 0.60
N PHE A 182 -0.97 6.11 1.50
CA PHE A 182 -2.25 6.85 1.48
C PHE A 182 -2.43 7.81 2.65
N GLY A 183 -1.51 7.80 3.62
CA GLY A 183 -1.58 8.69 4.76
C GLY A 183 -1.36 10.15 4.39
N ASP A 184 -1.81 11.03 5.27
CA ASP A 184 -1.49 12.46 5.20
C ASP A 184 0.03 12.71 5.37
N VAL A 185 0.46 13.97 5.39
CA VAL A 185 1.89 14.31 5.49
C VAL A 185 2.51 13.76 6.78
N ARG A 186 1.78 13.82 7.90
CA ARG A 186 2.26 13.38 9.21
C ARG A 186 2.32 11.86 9.29
N GLU A 187 1.26 11.19 8.87
CA GLU A 187 1.17 9.73 8.83
C GLU A 187 2.21 9.12 7.90
N HIS A 188 2.38 9.70 6.70
CA HIS A 188 3.41 9.29 5.75
C HIS A 188 4.81 9.40 6.34
N SER A 189 5.14 10.55 6.96
CA SER A 189 6.45 10.77 7.57
C SER A 189 6.71 9.81 8.73
N ALA A 190 5.72 9.59 9.60
CA ALA A 190 5.87 8.68 10.74
C ALA A 190 6.02 7.23 10.28
N ALA A 191 5.21 6.79 9.32
CA ALA A 191 5.31 5.47 8.72
C ALA A 191 6.66 5.26 8.02
N GLN A 192 7.17 6.28 7.32
CA GLN A 192 8.49 6.22 6.71
C GLN A 192 9.58 5.95 7.75
N THR A 193 9.67 6.78 8.80
CA THR A 193 10.67 6.63 9.86
C THR A 193 10.60 5.25 10.50
N TRP A 194 9.41 4.81 10.88
CA TRP A 194 9.22 3.51 11.51
C TRP A 194 9.62 2.33 10.61
N LEU A 195 9.28 2.39 9.32
CA LEU A 195 9.69 1.36 8.35
C LEU A 195 11.20 1.36 8.09
N GLU A 196 11.86 2.52 8.10
CA GLU A 196 13.32 2.62 7.99
C GLU A 196 14.02 2.03 9.22
N GLU A 197 13.56 2.34 10.42
CA GLU A 197 14.07 1.78 11.67
C GLU A 197 13.90 0.27 11.74
N LEU A 198 12.72 -0.22 11.34
CA LEU A 198 12.41 -1.64 11.33
C LEU A 198 13.31 -2.40 10.34
N ARG A 199 13.52 -1.83 9.14
CA ARG A 199 14.46 -2.37 8.15
C ARG A 199 15.90 -2.34 8.66
N GLY A 200 16.30 -1.34 9.44
CA GLY A 200 17.63 -1.23 10.03
C GLY A 200 17.98 -2.33 11.03
N LYS A 201 16.98 -3.07 11.53
CA LYS A 201 17.16 -4.20 12.47
C LYS A 201 17.38 -5.55 11.77
N LEU A 202 17.30 -5.60 10.43
CA LEU A 202 17.58 -6.80 9.64
C LEU A 202 19.08 -6.93 9.40
#